data_AF-A0A1S3CTW9-F1
#
_entry.id   AF-A0A1S3CTW9-F1
#
_cell.length_a   1.000
_cell.length_b   1.000
_cell.length_c   1.000
_cell.angle_alpha   90.00
_cell.angle_beta   90.00
_cell.angle_gamma   90.00
#
_symmetry.space_group_name_H-M   'P 1'
#
loop_
_entity.id
_entity.type
_entity.pdbx_description
1 polymer ?
#
loop_
_entity_poly.entity_id
_entity_poly.type
_entity_poly.pdbx_seq_one_letter_code
_entity_poly.pdbx_strand_id
1 'polypeptide(L)'
;MDGTTNEHPRAKSDGFPTILFFPAGNKSFDPITVDTDRTVVAFYKFLKKNASIPFKLQKPVSSPKAESSEDKSSDAEESTKSTDLKDEL
;
A
#
# COMPACT_ATOMS: atom_id res chain seq x y z
N MET A 1 -14.46 -3.78 -5.10
CA MET A 1 -15.66 -4.55 -5.49
C MET A 1 -16.87 -3.71 -5.13
N ASP A 2 -17.78 -3.49 -6.07
CA ASP A 2 -19.07 -2.88 -5.76
C ASP A 2 -19.95 -3.94 -5.09
N GLY A 3 -20.24 -3.77 -3.80
CA GLY A 3 -21.04 -4.71 -3.03
C GLY A 3 -22.54 -4.61 -3.29
N THR A 4 -23.01 -3.62 -4.06
CA THR A 4 -24.44 -3.48 -4.39
C THR A 4 -24.85 -4.28 -5.63
N THR A 5 -23.91 -4.51 -6.53
CA THR A 5 -24.13 -5.21 -7.81
C THR A 5 -23.48 -6.58 -7.88
N ASN A 6 -22.63 -6.93 -6.91
CA ASN A 6 -21.90 -8.19 -6.92
C ASN A 6 -21.90 -8.84 -5.53
N GLU A 7 -22.21 -10.13 -5.49
CA GLU A 7 -22.20 -10.92 -4.26
C GLU A 7 -20.83 -11.57 -4.03
N HIS A 8 -20.40 -11.67 -2.77
CA HIS A 8 -19.20 -12.42 -2.42
C HIS A 8 -19.43 -13.26 -1.17
N PRO A 9 -19.14 -14.58 -1.21
CA PRO A 9 -19.52 -15.52 -0.15
C PRO A 9 -18.90 -15.19 1.22
N ARG A 10 -17.79 -14.44 1.20
CA ARG A 10 -17.05 -14.04 2.40
C ARG A 10 -17.08 -12.54 2.69
N ALA A 11 -17.84 -11.77 1.91
CA ALA A 11 -18.06 -10.36 2.20
C ALA A 11 -19.49 -10.16 2.68
N LYS A 12 -19.73 -10.38 3.97
CA LYS A 12 -20.97 -9.96 4.61
C LYS A 12 -20.88 -8.46 4.83
N SER A 13 -21.61 -7.68 4.03
CA SER A 13 -21.67 -6.24 4.19
C SER A 13 -22.71 -5.89 5.25
N ASP A 14 -22.26 -5.70 6.49
CA ASP A 14 -23.12 -5.20 7.59
C ASP A 14 -23.41 -3.69 7.45
N GLY A 15 -22.83 -3.05 6.42
CA GLY A 15 -23.03 -1.64 6.06
C GLY A 15 -22.05 -1.20 4.98
N PHE A 16 -22.15 0.06 4.54
CA PHE A 16 -21.22 0.65 3.57
C PHE A 16 -20.50 1.89 4.14
N PRO A 17 -19.18 2.05 3.88
CA PRO A 17 -18.27 1.10 3.25
C PRO A 17 -17.83 -0.01 4.22
N THR A 18 -17.69 -1.24 3.73
CA THR A 18 -17.07 -2.36 4.46
C THR A 18 -15.69 -2.63 3.88
N ILE A 19 -14.65 -2.68 4.73
CA ILE A 19 -13.27 -2.96 4.32
C ILE A 19 -12.80 -4.24 4.99
N LEU A 20 -12.41 -5.22 4.17
CA LEU A 20 -11.96 -6.54 4.59
C LEU A 20 -10.54 -6.81 4.10
N PHE A 21 -9.73 -7.45 4.94
CA PHE A 21 -8.36 -7.81 4.62
C PHE A 21 -8.17 -9.33 4.59
N PHE A 22 -7.59 -9.82 3.49
CA PHE A 22 -7.33 -11.23 3.24
C PHE A 22 -5.82 -11.47 3.15
N PRO A 23 -5.16 -11.92 4.23
CA PRO A 23 -3.72 -12.17 4.23
C PRO A 23 -3.32 -13.32 3.29
N ALA A 24 -2.16 -13.19 2.65
CA ALA A 24 -1.61 -14.23 1.79
C ALA A 24 -1.32 -15.50 2.60
N GLY A 25 -1.55 -16.67 2.00
CA GLY A 25 -1.35 -17.97 2.64
C GLY A 25 -2.47 -18.41 3.59
N ASN A 26 -3.37 -17.52 4.00
CA ASN A 26 -4.47 -17.85 4.91
C ASN A 26 -5.84 -17.58 4.26
N LYS A 27 -6.14 -18.35 3.21
CA LYS A 27 -7.39 -18.19 2.43
C LYS A 27 -8.61 -18.83 3.07
N SER A 28 -8.45 -19.71 4.07
CA SER A 28 -9.56 -20.45 4.68
C SER A 28 -10.15 -19.77 5.92
N PHE A 29 -9.45 -18.80 6.52
CA PHE A 29 -9.95 -18.06 7.68
C PHE A 29 -10.94 -16.95 7.30
N ASP A 30 -11.80 -16.55 8.22
CA ASP A 30 -12.62 -15.36 8.02
C ASP A 30 -11.74 -14.12 7.78
N PRO A 31 -12.15 -13.23 6.85
CA PRO A 31 -11.40 -12.01 6.61
C PRO A 31 -11.29 -11.15 7.86
N ILE A 32 -10.19 -10.41 7.96
CA ILE A 32 -10.01 -9.44 9.04
C ILE A 32 -10.76 -8.17 8.67
N THR A 33 -11.73 -7.78 9.49
CA THR A 33 -12.39 -6.47 9.36
C THR A 33 -11.39 -5.35 9.66
N VAL A 34 -11.29 -4.38 8.76
CA VAL A 34 -10.38 -3.25 8.90
C VAL A 34 -11.08 -2.13 9.66
N ASP A 35 -10.92 -2.13 10.98
CA ASP A 35 -11.42 -1.10 11.88
C ASP A 35 -10.31 -0.09 12.23
N THR A 36 -9.94 0.73 11.24
CA THR A 36 -8.98 1.82 11.41
C THR A 36 -9.49 3.08 10.73
N ASP A 37 -8.92 4.23 11.09
CA ASP A 37 -9.19 5.49 10.39
C ASP A 37 -9.00 5.33 8.89
N ARG A 38 -9.87 5.97 8.11
CA ARG A 38 -9.86 5.90 6.63
C ARG A 38 -8.81 6.83 6.03
N THR A 39 -7.59 6.76 6.55
CA THR A 39 -6.45 7.57 6.13
C THR A 39 -5.34 6.69 5.57
N VAL A 40 -4.54 7.24 4.66
CA VAL A 40 -3.41 6.52 4.04
C VAL A 40 -2.42 6.04 5.10
N VAL A 41 -2.17 6.85 6.13
CA VAL A 41 -1.24 6.52 7.22
C VAL A 41 -1.77 5.37 8.07
N ALA A 42 -3.06 5.36 8.40
CA ALA A 42 -3.68 4.28 9.16
C ALA A 42 -3.69 2.98 8.36
N PHE A 43 -4.05 3.02 7.08
CA PHE A 43 -3.97 1.85 6.21
C PHE A 43 -2.54 1.33 6.06
N TYR A 44 -1.55 2.21 5.93
CA TYR A 44 -0.15 1.80 5.86
C TYR A 44 0.28 1.05 7.14
N LYS A 45 -0.07 1.57 8.31
CA LYS A 45 0.20 0.91 9.60
C LYS A 45 -0.52 -0.44 9.71
N PHE A 46 -1.79 -0.49 9.31
CA PHE A 46 -2.59 -1.71 9.32
C PHE A 46 -1.99 -2.79 8.42
N LEU A 47 -1.67 -2.44 7.17
CA LEU A 47 -1.06 -3.37 6.21
C LEU A 47 0.31 -3.83 6.70
N LYS A 48 1.14 -2.95 7.26
CA LYS A 48 2.47 -3.31 7.78
C LYS A 48 2.38 -4.34 8.92
N LYS A 49 1.29 -4.33 9.71
CA LYS A 49 1.05 -5.28 10.80
C LYS A 49 0.49 -6.62 10.33
N ASN A 50 -0.43 -6.60 9.36
CA ASN A 50 -1.23 -7.77 9.01
C ASN A 50 -0.79 -8.46 7.70
N ALA A 51 0.02 -7.80 6.86
CA ALA A 51 0.49 -8.38 5.61
C ALA A 51 1.52 -9.48 5.86
N SER A 52 1.24 -10.69 5.35
CA SER A 52 2.17 -11.81 5.40
C SER A 52 3.43 -11.56 4.56
N ILE A 53 3.35 -10.71 3.55
CA ILE A 53 4.44 -10.37 2.65
C ILE A 53 4.88 -8.93 2.93
N PRO A 54 6.13 -8.69 3.33
CA PRO A 54 6.65 -7.34 3.55
C PRO A 54 6.58 -6.51 2.27
N PHE A 55 6.20 -5.24 2.39
CA PHE A 55 6.13 -4.29 1.28
C PHE A 55 6.76 -2.96 1.64
N LYS A 56 7.18 -2.21 0.62
CA LYS A 56 7.67 -0.84 0.74
C LYS A 56 6.70 0.09 0.03
N LEU A 57 6.38 1.22 0.65
CA LEU A 57 5.55 2.24 0.02
C LEU A 57 6.38 2.92 -1.06
N GLN A 58 5.91 2.89 -2.31
CA GLN A 58 6.54 3.65 -3.37
C GLN A 58 6.32 5.14 -3.12
N LYS A 59 7.36 5.96 -3.35
CA LYS A 59 7.20 7.40 -3.32
C LYS A 59 6.22 7.80 -4.42
N PRO A 60 5.37 8.81 -4.20
CA PRO A 60 4.46 9.28 -5.24
C PRO A 60 5.29 9.64 -6.47
N VAL A 61 5.02 8.97 -7.59
CA VAL A 61 5.53 9.42 -8.89
C VAL A 61 4.81 10.73 -9.14
N SER A 62 5.56 11.82 -9.16
CA SER A 62 5.01 13.15 -9.42
C SER A 62 4.14 13.07 -10.68
N SER A 63 2.83 13.25 -10.51
CA SER A 63 1.99 13.70 -11.62
C SER A 63 2.60 14.99 -12.18
N PRO A 64 2.50 15.27 -13.50
CA PRO A 64 2.95 16.55 -14.03
C PRO A 64 2.29 17.70 -13.26
N LYS A 65 3.17 18.58 -12.77
CA LYS A 65 2.94 19.84 -12.07
C LYS A 65 1.75 20.61 -12.66
N ALA A 66 0.69 20.78 -11.87
CA ALA A 66 -0.10 22.01 -11.91
C ALA A 66 0.67 23.03 -11.04
N GLU A 67 1.06 24.15 -11.64
CA GLU A 67 1.88 25.23 -11.07
C GLU A 67 1.23 25.83 -9.83
N SER A 68 1.91 25.88 -8.68
CA SER A 68 2.63 27.02 -8.07
C SER A 68 2.69 26.69 -6.57
N SER A 69 3.70 26.97 -5.75
CA SER A 69 4.79 27.95 -5.72
C SER A 69 5.92 27.43 -4.80
N GLU A 70 7.12 27.99 -4.96
CA GLU A 70 8.37 27.83 -4.20
C GLU A 70 8.20 27.78 -2.64
N ASP A 71 9.12 27.24 -1.82
CA ASP A 71 10.59 27.37 -1.85
C ASP A 71 11.29 26.37 -0.88
N LYS A 72 12.47 25.86 -1.32
CA LYS A 72 13.78 25.69 -0.62
C LYS A 72 13.84 25.09 0.82
N SER A 73 14.82 24.27 1.23
CA SER A 73 16.19 23.97 0.76
C SER A 73 16.84 22.86 1.61
N SER A 74 17.84 22.18 1.01
CA SER A 74 19.11 21.61 1.59
C SER A 74 19.01 20.46 2.60
N ASP A 75 19.82 19.40 2.60
CA ASP A 75 21.06 19.01 1.87
C ASP A 75 21.26 17.49 2.17
N ALA A 76 21.68 16.64 1.22
CA ALA A 76 23.07 16.13 1.01
C ALA A 76 23.66 15.42 2.25
N GLU A 77 24.25 14.22 2.24
CA GLU A 77 25.16 13.50 1.31
C GLU A 77 25.09 11.98 1.64
N GLU A 78 25.08 11.05 0.67
CA GLU A 78 26.20 10.43 -0.09
C GLU A 78 26.97 9.31 0.64
N SER A 79 26.95 8.09 0.06
CA SER A 79 28.14 7.23 -0.14
C SER A 79 27.79 5.88 -0.79
N THR A 80 27.79 5.89 -2.12
CA THR A 80 28.57 5.04 -3.05
C THR A 80 29.10 3.67 -2.57
N LYS A 81 28.74 2.59 -3.29
CA LYS A 81 29.72 1.72 -3.99
C LYS A 81 29.08 0.68 -4.92
N SER A 82 29.51 0.79 -6.17
CA SER A 82 29.42 -0.09 -7.33
C SER A 82 30.11 -1.43 -7.16
N THR A 83 29.61 -2.49 -7.81
CA THR A 83 30.45 -3.45 -8.58
C THR A 83 29.64 -4.19 -9.64
N ASP A 84 30.11 -4.03 -10.87
CA ASP A 84 29.85 -4.72 -12.13
C ASP A 84 29.91 -6.25 -12.07
N LEU A 85 29.01 -6.94 -12.81
CA LEU A 85 29.17 -8.30 -13.35
C LEU A 85 28.40 -8.33 -14.69
N LYS A 86 29.05 -7.92 -15.79
CA LYS A 86 29.75 -8.74 -16.79
C LYS A 86 28.84 -9.74 -17.54
N ASP A 87 28.45 -9.24 -18.71
CA ASP A 87 28.07 -9.93 -19.95
C ASP A 87 29.14 -10.95 -20.38
N GLU A 88 28.73 -12.17 -20.79
CA GLU A 88 29.35 -12.98 -21.86
C GLU A 88 28.68 -14.37 -21.99
N LEU A 89 28.26 -14.65 -23.24
CA LEU A 89 27.96 -15.92 -23.95
C LEU A 89 26.61 -16.66 -23.77
#